data_AF-A0A2N3F1S7-F1
#
_entry.id   AF-A0A2N3F1S7-F1
#
_cell.length_a   1.000
_cell.length_b   1.000
_cell.length_c   1.000
_cell.angle_alpha   90.00
_cell.angle_beta   90.00
_cell.angle_gamma   90.00
#
_symmetry.space_group_name_H-M   'P 1'
#
loop_
_entity.id
_entity.type
_entity.pdbx_description
1 polymer ?
#
loop_
_entity_poly.entity_id
_entity_poly.type
_entity_poly.pdbx_seq_one_letter_code
_entity_poly.pdbx_strand_id
1 'polypeptide(L)'
;MMPENLPQDRGLDQAWLSATVAAALDEDLGGRPGRDVTTQATISSSVRVKGDVVVRGDGVLAGIDVVAEVLSQVARRLGLDEPTVELLAADGDRVAAGTAVARIEGAGH
;
A
#
# COMPACT_ATOMS: atom_id res chain seq x y z
N MET A 1 -14.20 -23.26 -20.50
CA MET A 1 -13.62 -21.92 -20.66
C MET A 1 -12.46 -21.84 -19.69
N MET A 2 -11.25 -21.56 -20.17
CA MET A 2 -10.08 -21.54 -19.28
C MET A 2 -9.98 -20.17 -18.58
N PRO A 3 -9.48 -20.11 -17.33
CA PRO A 3 -9.42 -18.87 -16.53
C PRO A 3 -8.77 -17.68 -17.25
N GLU A 4 -7.75 -17.94 -18.08
CA GLU A 4 -7.03 -16.95 -18.89
C GLU A 4 -7.88 -16.28 -19.98
N ASN A 5 -9.08 -16.79 -20.27
CA ASN A 5 -10.02 -16.21 -21.23
C ASN A 5 -11.11 -15.35 -20.57
N LEU A 6 -11.10 -15.23 -19.24
CA LEU A 6 -11.98 -14.31 -18.52
C LEU A 6 -11.45 -12.88 -18.62
N PRO A 7 -12.29 -11.84 -18.47
CA PRO A 7 -11.83 -10.47 -18.33
C PRO A 7 -10.79 -10.35 -17.19
N GLN A 8 -9.57 -9.94 -17.54
CA GLN A 8 -8.43 -9.80 -16.60
C GLN A 8 -8.30 -8.36 -16.06
N ASP A 9 -9.28 -7.51 -16.33
CA ASP A 9 -9.36 -6.11 -15.92
C ASP A 9 -10.21 -5.91 -14.64
N ARG A 10 -10.67 -7.02 -14.04
CA ARG A 10 -11.42 -6.97 -12.79
C ARG A 10 -10.46 -6.71 -11.63
N GLY A 11 -10.74 -5.65 -10.87
CA GLY A 11 -10.04 -5.36 -9.61
C GLY A 11 -10.18 -6.49 -8.58
N LEU A 12 -9.28 -6.46 -7.58
CA LEU A 12 -9.26 -7.45 -6.50
C LEU A 12 -10.61 -7.49 -5.75
N ASP A 13 -10.99 -8.68 -5.27
CA ASP A 13 -12.11 -8.80 -4.36
C ASP A 13 -11.81 -8.03 -3.07
N GLN A 14 -12.67 -7.08 -2.73
CA GLN A 14 -12.42 -6.13 -1.64
C GLN A 14 -12.39 -6.80 -0.26
N ALA A 15 -13.25 -7.80 -0.04
CA ALA A 15 -13.28 -8.52 1.24
C ALA A 15 -12.02 -9.37 1.41
N TRP A 16 -11.60 -10.04 0.34
CA TRP A 16 -10.35 -10.79 0.32
C TRP A 16 -9.14 -9.87 0.55
N LEU A 17 -9.04 -8.78 -0.21
CA LEU A 17 -7.94 -7.81 -0.11
C LEU A 17 -7.81 -7.27 1.32
N SER A 18 -8.92 -6.80 1.89
CA SER A 18 -8.91 -6.23 3.25
C SER A 18 -8.49 -7.28 4.30
N ALA A 19 -8.97 -8.52 4.17
CA ALA A 19 -8.60 -9.60 5.09
C ALA A 19 -7.11 -10.00 4.96
N THR A 20 -6.60 -10.07 3.73
CA THR A 20 -5.19 -10.39 3.46
C THR A 20 -4.26 -9.31 4.00
N VAL A 21 -4.59 -8.02 3.78
CA VAL A 21 -3.82 -6.90 4.33
C VAL A 21 -3.83 -6.93 5.86
N ALA A 22 -4.99 -7.16 6.48
CA ALA A 22 -5.09 -7.24 7.93
C ALA A 22 -4.21 -8.35 8.52
N ALA A 23 -4.21 -9.54 7.90
CA ALA A 23 -3.36 -10.66 8.33
C ALA A 23 -1.87 -10.37 8.15
N ALA A 24 -1.46 -9.76 7.04
CA ALA A 24 -0.08 -9.37 6.80
C ALA A 24 0.40 -8.30 7.81
N LEU A 25 -0.45 -7.34 8.14
CA LEU A 25 -0.15 -6.34 9.17
C LEU A 25 -0.08 -6.97 10.56
N ASP A 26 -0.94 -7.94 10.88
CA ASP A 26 -0.87 -8.70 12.15
C ASP A 26 0.46 -9.46 12.30
N GLU A 27 0.99 -10.02 11.21
CA GLU A 27 2.31 -10.64 11.16
C GLU A 27 3.45 -9.62 11.39
N ASP A 28 3.45 -8.52 10.64
CA ASP A 28 4.57 -7.57 10.60
C ASP A 28 4.64 -6.68 11.86
N LEU A 29 3.50 -6.12 12.30
CA LEU A 29 3.44 -5.23 13.47
C LEU A 29 3.18 -5.98 14.78
N GLY A 30 2.92 -7.28 14.71
CA GLY A 30 2.51 -8.12 15.82
C GLY A 30 1.04 -7.93 16.25
N GLY A 31 0.69 -8.66 17.32
CA GLY A 31 -0.66 -8.64 17.90
C GLY A 31 -1.03 -7.29 18.54
N ARG A 32 -2.34 -6.99 18.58
CA ARG A 32 -2.86 -5.69 19.03
C ARG A 32 -2.32 -5.30 20.42
N PRO A 33 -1.84 -4.05 20.62
CA PRO A 33 -1.98 -2.92 19.68
C PRO A 33 -1.04 -2.93 18.47
N GLY A 34 0.00 -3.76 18.44
CA GLY A 34 1.04 -3.77 17.39
C GLY A 34 1.84 -2.47 17.33
N ARG A 35 3.11 -2.51 16.90
CA ARG A 35 3.93 -1.30 16.72
C ARG A 35 5.20 -1.56 15.93
N ASP A 36 5.61 -0.57 15.14
CA ASP A 36 6.98 -0.44 14.67
C ASP A 36 7.79 0.37 15.69
N VAL A 37 8.52 -0.34 16.56
CA VAL A 37 9.32 0.27 17.63
C VAL A 37 10.45 1.17 17.11
N THR A 38 10.98 0.87 15.93
CA THR A 38 12.13 1.61 15.39
C THR A 38 11.67 2.94 14.82
N THR A 39 10.60 2.91 14.03
CA THR A 39 9.98 4.12 13.46
C THR A 39 9.50 5.05 14.59
N GLN A 40 8.77 4.51 15.58
CA GLN A 40 8.25 5.32 16.69
C GLN A 40 9.33 5.90 17.59
N ALA A 41 10.50 5.27 17.68
CA ALA A 41 11.63 5.76 18.47
C ALA A 41 12.47 6.82 17.74
N THR A 42 12.43 6.86 16.40
CA THR A 42 13.35 7.67 15.58
C THR A 42 12.66 8.83 14.86
N ILE A 43 11.35 8.75 14.65
CA ILE A 43 10.56 9.78 13.97
C ILE A 43 9.62 10.42 15.00
N SER A 44 9.45 11.74 14.97
CA SER A 44 8.49 12.44 15.85
C SER A 44 7.06 12.30 15.32
N SER A 45 6.07 12.12 16.21
CA SER A 45 4.66 11.91 15.82
C SER A 45 4.02 13.09 15.09
N SER A 46 4.65 14.27 15.18
CA SER A 46 4.25 15.48 14.47
C SER A 46 4.86 15.61 13.07
N VAL A 47 5.77 14.71 12.66
CA VAL A 47 6.44 14.81 11.36
C VAL A 47 5.48 14.40 10.25
N ARG A 48 5.43 15.24 9.22
CA ARG A 48 4.74 14.95 7.95
C ARG A 48 5.77 14.61 6.89
N VAL A 49 5.49 13.57 6.13
CA VAL A 49 6.39 13.07 5.08
C VAL A 49 5.69 12.98 3.74
N LYS A 50 6.49 12.94 2.68
CA LYS A 50 6.07 12.60 1.33
C LYS A 50 6.96 11.46 0.83
N GLY A 51 6.38 10.50 0.13
CA GLY A 51 7.10 9.36 -0.45
C GLY A 51 6.49 8.94 -1.77
N ASP A 52 7.32 8.36 -2.64
CA ASP A 52 6.89 7.83 -3.93
C ASP A 52 7.13 6.30 -3.96
N VAL A 53 6.18 5.55 -4.50
CA VAL A 53 6.37 4.13 -4.85
C VAL A 53 6.99 4.08 -6.23
N VAL A 54 8.25 3.63 -6.32
CA VAL A 54 9.04 3.66 -7.56
C VAL A 54 9.41 2.25 -8.01
N VAL A 55 9.12 1.97 -9.28
CA VAL A 55 9.43 0.71 -9.95
C VAL A 55 10.94 0.57 -10.11
N ARG A 56 11.50 -0.60 -9.77
CA ARG A 56 12.95 -0.85 -9.82
C ARG A 56 13.43 -1.61 -11.06
N GLY A 57 12.53 -2.17 -11.85
CA GLY A 57 12.83 -2.92 -13.05
C GLY A 57 11.65 -2.88 -14.02
N ASP A 58 11.94 -3.05 -15.31
CA ASP A 58 10.92 -2.99 -16.34
C ASP A 58 9.90 -4.13 -16.16
N GLY A 59 8.61 -3.85 -16.39
CA GLY A 59 7.57 -4.84 -16.15
C GLY A 59 6.16 -4.36 -16.47
N VAL A 60 5.19 -5.13 -15.97
CA VAL A 60 3.76 -4.79 -16.00
C VAL A 60 3.29 -4.60 -14.56
N LEU A 61 2.64 -3.48 -14.29
CA LEU A 61 2.13 -3.15 -12.96
C LEU A 61 0.91 -4.03 -12.62
N ALA A 62 0.84 -4.48 -11.37
CA ALA A 62 -0.31 -5.21 -10.84
C ALA A 62 -0.43 -5.00 -9.31
N GLY A 63 -1.66 -4.99 -8.80
CA GLY A 63 -1.97 -4.82 -7.39
C GLY A 63 -1.87 -3.39 -6.87
N ILE A 64 -2.00 -2.36 -7.72
CA ILE A 64 -1.79 -0.97 -7.30
C ILE A 64 -2.79 -0.51 -6.20
N ASP A 65 -4.00 -1.05 -6.21
CA ASP A 65 -5.04 -0.77 -5.20
C ASP A 65 -4.63 -1.21 -3.78
N VAL A 66 -3.68 -2.15 -3.65
CA VAL A 66 -3.17 -2.62 -2.37
C VAL A 66 -2.51 -1.48 -1.58
N VAL A 67 -1.91 -0.51 -2.27
CA VAL A 67 -1.21 0.62 -1.64
C VAL A 67 -2.16 1.42 -0.74
N ALA A 68 -3.34 1.78 -1.25
CA ALA A 68 -4.32 2.55 -0.49
C ALA A 68 -4.90 1.75 0.68
N GLU A 69 -5.23 0.47 0.47
CA GLU A 69 -5.78 -0.38 1.53
C GLU A 69 -4.79 -0.55 2.70
N VAL A 70 -3.52 -0.86 2.41
CA VAL A 70 -2.48 -1.01 3.43
C VAL A 70 -2.34 0.26 4.26
N LEU A 71 -2.22 1.42 3.61
CA LEU A 71 -2.01 2.69 4.28
C LEU A 71 -3.22 3.09 5.15
N SER A 72 -4.45 2.85 4.67
CA SER A 72 -5.66 3.12 5.46
C SER A 72 -5.75 2.21 6.69
N GLN A 73 -5.43 0.92 6.53
CA GLN A 73 -5.42 -0.01 7.65
C GLN A 73 -4.37 0.37 8.69
N VAL A 74 -3.16 0.75 8.27
CA VAL A 74 -2.10 1.23 9.17
C VAL A 74 -2.54 2.48 9.92
N ALA A 75 -3.08 3.49 9.22
CA ALA A 75 -3.56 4.72 9.84
C ALA A 75 -4.62 4.43 10.92
N ARG A 76 -5.63 3.61 10.60
CA ARG A 76 -6.66 3.19 11.55
C ARG A 76 -6.08 2.41 12.74
N ARG A 77 -5.11 1.54 12.50
CA ARG A 77 -4.53 0.65 13.54
C ARG A 77 -3.68 1.44 14.53
N LEU A 78 -2.98 2.46 14.06
CA LEU A 78 -2.10 3.32 14.86
C LEU A 78 -2.77 4.61 15.34
N GLY A 79 -4.03 4.87 14.94
CA GLY A 79 -4.77 6.08 15.32
C GLY A 79 -4.22 7.35 14.68
N LEU A 80 -3.73 7.25 13.45
CA LEU A 80 -3.17 8.34 12.66
C LEU A 80 -4.22 8.91 11.69
N ASP A 81 -3.97 10.11 11.19
CA ASP A 81 -4.74 10.67 10.08
C ASP A 81 -4.53 9.83 8.81
N GLU A 82 -5.60 9.65 8.04
CA GLU A 82 -5.56 8.94 6.75
C GLU A 82 -4.61 9.68 5.78
N PRO A 83 -3.61 8.99 5.20
CA PRO A 83 -2.69 9.62 4.26
C PRO A 83 -3.37 9.90 2.91
N THR A 84 -2.86 10.89 2.20
CA THR A 84 -3.22 11.12 0.80
C THR A 84 -2.43 10.16 -0.08
N VAL A 85 -3.13 9.43 -0.95
CA VAL A 85 -2.54 8.52 -1.93
C VAL A 85 -3.00 8.94 -3.33
N GLU A 86 -2.03 9.31 -4.17
CA GLU A 86 -2.23 9.62 -5.58
C GLU A 86 -1.66 8.47 -6.41
N LEU A 87 -2.51 7.72 -7.11
CA LEU A 87 -2.08 6.69 -8.05
C LEU A 87 -1.71 7.34 -9.40
N LEU A 88 -0.53 7.01 -9.91
CA LEU A 88 0.05 7.59 -11.13
C LEU A 88 0.04 6.64 -12.32
N ALA A 89 -0.36 5.39 -12.10
CA ALA A 89 -0.46 4.31 -13.08
C ALA A 89 -1.60 3.36 -12.69
N ALA A 90 -2.00 2.50 -13.63
CA ALA A 90 -3.03 1.48 -13.44
C ALA A 90 -2.45 0.08 -13.60
N ASP A 91 -3.13 -0.90 -13.00
CA ASP A 91 -2.85 -2.31 -13.25
C ASP A 91 -2.92 -2.62 -14.76
N GLY A 92 -1.94 -3.39 -15.24
CA GLY A 92 -1.76 -3.68 -16.66
C GLY A 92 -0.84 -2.71 -17.42
N ASP A 93 -0.50 -1.56 -16.84
CA ASP A 93 0.43 -0.63 -17.46
C ASP A 93 1.85 -1.23 -17.57
N ARG A 94 2.49 -1.02 -18.72
CA ARG A 94 3.93 -1.30 -18.88
C ARG A 94 4.73 -0.15 -18.30
N VAL A 95 5.60 -0.46 -17.35
CA VAL A 95 6.40 0.51 -16.59
C VAL A 95 7.88 0.20 -16.75
N ALA A 96 8.70 1.25 -16.73
CA ALA A 96 10.16 1.13 -16.77
C ALA A 96 10.75 1.32 -15.36
N ALA A 97 11.99 0.87 -15.17
CA ALA A 97 12.74 1.22 -13.98
C ALA A 97 12.80 2.75 -13.79
N GLY A 98 12.53 3.21 -12.56
CA GLY A 98 12.47 4.63 -12.21
C GLY A 98 11.10 5.29 -12.35
N THR A 99 10.08 4.60 -12.91
CA THR A 99 8.72 5.12 -12.95
C THR A 99 8.11 5.15 -11.54
N ALA A 100 7.66 6.31 -11.09
CA ALA A 100 6.81 6.44 -9.90
C ALA A 100 5.37 6.04 -10.25
N VAL A 101 4.76 5.14 -9.47
CA VAL A 101 3.41 4.61 -9.70
C VAL A 101 2.40 5.05 -8.65
N ALA A 102 2.86 5.55 -7.51
CA ALA A 102 2.03 6.20 -6.51
C ALA A 102 2.82 7.26 -5.75
N ARG A 103 2.15 8.31 -5.30
CA ARG A 103 2.66 9.32 -4.36
C ARG A 103 1.84 9.31 -3.09
N ILE A 104 2.52 9.41 -1.95
CA ILE A 104 1.94 9.29 -0.61
C ILE A 104 2.34 10.51 0.20
N GLU A 105 1.38 11.13 0.90
CA GLU A 105 1.63 12.21 1.85
C GLU A 105 0.87 11.98 3.16
N GLY A 106 1.55 12.04 4.30
CA GLY A 106 0.91 11.69 5.57
C GLY A 106 1.82 11.89 6.78
N ALA A 107 1.44 11.26 7.90
CA ALA A 107 2.29 11.16 9.08
C ALA A 107 3.53 10.31 8.78
N GLY A 108 4.66 10.62 9.43
CA GLY A 108 5.91 9.87 9.30
C GLY A 108 6.00 8.61 10.18
N HIS A 109 4.93 8.26 10.89
CA HIS A 109 4.84 7.08 11.77
C HIS A 109 4.12 5.93 11.09
#